data_AF-Q23WN4-F1
#
_entry.id   AF-Q23WN4-F1
#
_cell.length_a   1.000
_cell.length_b   1.000
_cell.length_c   1.000
_cell.angle_alpha   90.00
_cell.angle_beta   90.00
_cell.angle_gamma   90.00
#
_symmetry.space_group_name_H-M   'P 1'
#
loop_
_entity.id
_entity.type
_entity.pdbx_description
1 polymer ?
#
loop_
_entity_poly.entity_id
_entity_poly.type
_entity_poly.pdbx_seq_one_letter_code
_entity_poly.pdbx_strand_id
1 'polypeptide(L)'
;MEREEEYEHIHLAEMKDIKIQIRKNRDNYMGEKVFKRLADPQAYKNDTKCHVCTKKLKDDQNKHCKFCGKNVCEECSPKKRANPQRQDQFVRICDRCDMLYLRILLVGDQNSQQKLVKKQIQDEEEELQKQKKQLLEKQTELSKVQKEYTINKRDLDEKIDDLQVKIDRNQEKIDKYLNQVNNINGDRRELFQKIKELEEKQTEYLDKINAQLFEKSELTKQERLLDSQQEKLTDYLAQQNSKITNKNLKKKNLDSVLLRGKNDSQFRESDYNVFQETPNTPIDQYINFQNIKRSSTSMEIQKTNKTGKYNK
;
A
#
# COMPACT_ATOMS: atom_id res chain seq x y z
N MET A 1 35.34 -13.36 -6.28
CA MET A 1 36.66 -12.85 -6.72
C MET A 1 37.71 -13.04 -5.64
N GLU A 2 37.89 -12.17 -4.63
CA GLU A 2 39.00 -12.35 -3.65
C GLU A 2 38.97 -13.70 -2.89
N ARG A 3 37.78 -14.19 -2.52
CA ARG A 3 37.63 -15.51 -1.85
C ARG A 3 37.81 -16.72 -2.77
N GLU A 4 37.70 -16.54 -4.09
CA GLU A 4 37.90 -17.64 -5.06
C GLU A 4 39.38 -17.84 -5.37
N GLU A 5 40.15 -16.73 -5.47
CA GLU A 5 41.60 -16.77 -5.69
C GLU A 5 42.35 -17.38 -4.49
N GLU A 6 41.89 -17.11 -3.27
CA GLU A 6 42.47 -17.69 -2.04
C GLU A 6 42.24 -19.22 -1.98
N TYR A 7 41.09 -19.69 -2.47
CA TYR A 7 40.75 -21.12 -2.50
C TYR A 7 41.57 -21.90 -3.53
N GLU A 8 41.80 -21.33 -4.72
CA GLU A 8 42.67 -21.93 -5.75
C GLU A 8 44.12 -22.07 -5.26
N HIS A 9 44.64 -21.07 -4.55
CA HIS A 9 46.01 -21.09 -4.05
C HIS A 9 46.24 -22.18 -2.98
N ILE A 10 45.28 -22.36 -2.07
CA ILE A 10 45.34 -23.42 -1.05
C ILE A 10 45.27 -24.80 -1.72
N HIS A 11 44.34 -24.98 -2.66
CA HIS A 11 44.15 -26.25 -3.37
C HIS A 11 45.38 -26.65 -4.21
N LEU A 12 46.07 -25.67 -4.82
CA LEU A 12 47.31 -25.88 -5.56
C LEU A 12 48.49 -26.28 -4.67
N ALA A 13 48.57 -25.73 -3.45
CA ALA A 13 49.60 -26.07 -2.48
C ALA A 13 49.42 -27.50 -1.96
N GLU A 14 48.21 -27.88 -1.56
CA GLU A 14 47.88 -29.23 -1.11
C GLU A 14 48.16 -30.29 -2.19
N MET A 15 47.85 -29.98 -3.45
CA MET A 15 48.14 -30.85 -4.60
C MET A 15 49.63 -31.04 -4.85
N LYS A 16 50.48 -30.04 -4.55
CA LYS A 16 51.94 -30.17 -4.67
C LYS A 16 52.51 -31.09 -3.59
N ASP A 17 52.03 -30.97 -2.36
CA ASP A 17 52.49 -31.79 -1.23
C ASP A 17 52.09 -33.25 -1.39
N ILE A 18 50.87 -33.52 -1.86
CA ILE A 18 50.42 -34.88 -2.20
C ILE A 18 51.32 -35.51 -3.28
N LYS A 19 51.70 -34.77 -4.33
CA LYS A 19 52.62 -35.26 -5.38
C LYS A 19 54.00 -35.60 -4.84
N ILE A 20 54.53 -34.81 -3.90
CA ILE A 20 55.83 -35.05 -3.26
C ILE A 20 55.78 -36.31 -2.38
N GLN A 21 54.71 -36.48 -1.60
CA GLN A 21 54.52 -37.66 -0.76
C GLN A 21 54.33 -38.95 -1.59
N ILE A 22 53.59 -38.89 -2.70
CA ILE A 22 53.44 -40.02 -3.63
C ILE A 22 54.79 -40.45 -4.22
N ARG A 23 55.65 -39.49 -4.63
CA ARG A 23 56.99 -39.80 -5.15
C ARG A 23 57.85 -40.50 -4.09
N LYS A 24 57.93 -39.95 -2.87
CA LYS A 24 58.72 -40.54 -1.77
C LYS A 24 58.24 -41.95 -1.38
N ASN A 25 56.93 -42.20 -1.39
CA ASN A 25 56.37 -43.52 -1.08
C ASN A 25 56.55 -44.54 -2.21
N ARG A 26 56.55 -44.09 -3.48
CA ARG A 26 56.77 -44.92 -4.67
C ARG A 26 58.19 -45.47 -4.73
N ASP A 27 59.18 -44.65 -4.36
CA ASP A 27 60.60 -45.02 -4.44
C ASP A 27 61.01 -45.99 -3.32
N ASN A 28 60.38 -45.91 -2.14
CA ASN A 28 60.68 -46.79 -1.00
C ASN A 28 59.90 -48.13 -1.00
N TYR A 29 58.64 -48.17 -1.45
CA TYR A 29 57.78 -49.35 -1.21
C TYR A 29 57.77 -50.38 -2.35
N MET A 30 58.09 -49.96 -3.58
CA MET A 30 57.96 -50.84 -4.75
C MET A 30 59.24 -51.60 -5.09
N GLY A 31 60.42 -51.01 -4.87
CA GLY A 31 61.71 -51.65 -5.20
C GLY A 31 61.93 -52.97 -4.48
N GLU A 32 61.64 -53.02 -3.18
CA GLU A 32 61.90 -54.20 -2.35
C GLU A 32 60.92 -55.36 -2.62
N LYS A 33 59.62 -55.05 -2.81
CA LYS A 33 58.59 -56.06 -3.10
C LYS A 33 58.70 -56.66 -4.50
N VAL A 34 59.10 -55.84 -5.48
CA VAL A 34 59.37 -56.29 -6.85
C VAL A 34 60.57 -57.23 -6.89
N PHE A 35 61.62 -56.93 -6.11
CA PHE A 35 62.84 -57.73 -6.08
C PHE A 35 62.66 -59.08 -5.38
N LYS A 36 61.95 -59.16 -4.25
CA LYS A 36 61.64 -60.45 -3.58
C LYS A 36 60.92 -61.44 -4.49
N ARG A 37 60.19 -60.96 -5.50
CA ARG A 37 59.51 -61.80 -6.52
C ARG A 37 60.38 -62.12 -7.75
N LEU A 38 61.41 -61.33 -8.01
CA LEU A 38 62.21 -61.38 -9.24
C LEU A 38 63.61 -61.96 -9.04
N ALA A 39 64.15 -61.85 -7.84
CA ALA A 39 65.51 -62.23 -7.48
C ALA A 39 65.50 -63.18 -6.30
N ASP A 40 65.41 -64.47 -6.62
CA ASP A 40 65.78 -65.52 -5.69
C ASP A 40 67.32 -65.65 -5.74
N PRO A 41 68.05 -65.36 -4.64
CA PRO A 41 69.49 -65.52 -4.57
C PRO A 41 69.97 -66.95 -4.89
N GLN A 42 69.10 -67.95 -4.76
CA GLN A 42 69.40 -69.35 -5.10
C GLN A 42 69.20 -69.67 -6.58
N ALA A 43 68.69 -68.73 -7.40
CA ALA A 43 68.39 -68.96 -8.81
C ALA A 43 69.57 -68.76 -9.77
N TYR A 44 70.79 -68.52 -9.26
CA TYR A 44 72.00 -68.46 -10.08
C TYR A 44 72.35 -69.86 -10.60
N LYS A 45 71.88 -70.15 -11.81
CA LYS A 45 72.11 -71.40 -12.51
C LYS A 45 72.94 -71.13 -13.76
N ASN A 46 74.11 -71.75 -13.81
CA ASN A 46 74.93 -71.80 -15.01
C ASN A 46 74.23 -72.73 -16.02
N ASP A 47 73.63 -72.14 -17.04
CA ASP A 47 73.06 -72.86 -18.19
C ASP A 47 73.88 -72.54 -19.44
N THR A 48 74.02 -73.49 -20.35
CA THR A 48 74.75 -73.30 -21.62
C THR A 48 73.91 -72.54 -22.66
N LYS A 49 72.68 -72.16 -22.32
CA LYS A 49 71.73 -71.47 -23.19
C LYS A 49 71.20 -70.19 -22.58
N CYS A 50 70.92 -69.20 -23.42
CA CYS A 50 70.29 -67.95 -23.00
C CYS A 50 68.86 -68.19 -22.50
N HIS A 51 68.53 -67.67 -21.32
CA HIS A 51 67.19 -67.79 -20.75
C HIS A 51 66.08 -67.11 -21.57
N VAL A 52 66.41 -66.10 -22.38
CA VAL A 52 65.44 -65.32 -23.15
C VAL A 52 65.26 -65.88 -24.57
N CYS A 53 66.35 -66.06 -25.31
CA CYS A 53 66.30 -66.49 -26.72
C CYS A 53 66.74 -67.95 -26.96
N THR A 54 67.15 -68.68 -25.92
CA THR A 54 67.62 -70.09 -25.97
C THR A 54 68.88 -70.37 -26.80
N LYS A 55 69.50 -69.34 -27.41
CA LYS A 55 70.80 -69.45 -28.12
C LYS A 55 71.86 -70.03 -27.19
N LYS A 56 72.70 -70.95 -27.71
CA LYS A 56 73.86 -71.47 -26.97
C LYS A 56 74.83 -70.33 -26.69
N LEU A 57 75.29 -70.24 -25.45
CA LEU A 57 76.23 -69.23 -25.00
C LEU A 57 77.64 -69.82 -25.01
N LYS A 58 78.63 -69.00 -25.38
CA LYS A 58 80.05 -69.34 -25.22
C LYS A 58 80.47 -69.04 -23.77
N ASP A 59 81.42 -69.78 -23.23
CA ASP A 59 81.82 -69.67 -21.82
C ASP A 59 82.21 -68.24 -21.41
N ASP A 60 82.84 -67.48 -22.31
CA ASP A 60 83.24 -66.08 -22.08
C ASP A 60 82.09 -65.06 -22.19
N GLN A 61 80.90 -65.47 -22.62
CA GLN A 61 79.73 -64.61 -22.84
C GLN A 61 78.59 -64.85 -21.83
N ASN A 62 78.79 -65.77 -20.89
CA ASN A 62 77.82 -66.13 -19.84
C ASN A 62 77.73 -65.04 -18.77
N LYS A 63 76.85 -64.05 -18.97
CA LYS A 63 76.48 -63.08 -17.93
C LYS A 63 75.10 -63.41 -17.37
N HIS A 64 74.99 -63.39 -16.05
CA HIS A 64 73.74 -63.63 -15.36
C HIS A 64 72.90 -62.35 -15.25
N CYS A 65 71.60 -62.48 -15.45
CA CYS A 65 70.65 -61.42 -15.08
C CYS A 65 70.63 -61.29 -13.55
N LYS A 66 70.94 -60.10 -13.01
CA LYS A 66 70.99 -59.88 -11.56
C LYS A 66 69.64 -59.96 -10.86
N PHE A 67 68.54 -59.94 -11.61
CA PHE A 67 67.20 -60.22 -11.09
C PHE A 67 67.01 -61.73 -11.03
N CYS A 68 66.69 -62.43 -12.13
CA CYS A 68 66.36 -63.86 -12.06
C CYS A 68 67.53 -64.85 -11.86
N GLY A 69 68.78 -64.40 -11.84
CA GLY A 69 69.96 -65.26 -11.68
C GLY A 69 70.34 -66.11 -12.91
N LYS A 70 69.59 -66.07 -14.02
CA LYS A 70 69.83 -66.96 -15.17
C LYS A 70 70.78 -66.38 -16.22
N ASN A 71 71.45 -67.26 -16.97
CA ASN A 71 72.36 -66.90 -18.05
C ASN A 71 71.65 -66.24 -19.23
N VAL A 72 72.19 -65.12 -19.71
CA VAL A 72 71.62 -64.35 -20.82
C VAL A 72 72.68 -63.75 -21.73
N CYS A 73 72.46 -63.83 -23.05
CA CYS A 73 73.34 -63.17 -24.01
C CYS A 73 73.25 -61.64 -23.90
N GLU A 74 74.23 -60.95 -24.47
CA GLU A 74 74.28 -59.48 -24.51
C GLU A 74 73.06 -58.85 -25.18
N GLU A 75 72.61 -59.42 -26.30
CA GLU A 75 71.43 -58.96 -27.04
C GLU A 75 70.14 -58.99 -26.19
N CYS A 76 69.99 -59.98 -25.29
CA CYS A 76 68.80 -60.15 -24.46
C CYS A 76 68.90 -59.51 -23.07
N SER A 77 70.01 -58.82 -22.80
CA SER A 77 70.19 -58.05 -21.56
C SER A 77 70.96 -56.74 -21.79
N PRO A 78 70.50 -55.89 -22.73
CA PRO A 78 71.13 -54.62 -23.03
C PRO A 78 70.87 -53.57 -21.94
N LYS A 79 69.82 -53.77 -21.14
CA LYS A 79 69.33 -52.80 -20.15
C LYS A 79 69.96 -53.01 -18.78
N LYS A 80 70.11 -51.90 -18.06
CA LYS A 80 70.48 -51.87 -16.64
C LYS A 80 69.37 -51.20 -15.82
N ARG A 81 69.14 -51.69 -14.61
CA ARG A 81 68.21 -51.06 -13.64
C ARG A 81 68.93 -50.86 -12.30
N ALA A 82 68.44 -49.91 -11.51
CA ALA A 82 68.94 -49.72 -10.15
C ALA A 82 68.82 -51.03 -9.36
N ASN A 83 69.86 -51.37 -8.63
CA ASN A 83 69.92 -52.55 -7.79
C ASN A 83 69.02 -52.31 -6.57
N PRO A 84 67.95 -53.10 -6.38
CA PRO A 84 67.03 -52.86 -5.28
C PRO A 84 67.64 -53.06 -3.89
N GLN A 85 68.75 -53.81 -3.78
CA GLN A 85 69.51 -53.96 -2.53
C GLN A 85 70.51 -52.81 -2.29
N ARG A 86 70.91 -52.11 -3.36
CA ARG A 86 71.92 -51.03 -3.37
C ARG A 86 71.55 -50.03 -4.46
N GLN A 87 70.66 -49.08 -4.15
CA GLN A 87 70.07 -48.16 -5.13
C GLN A 87 71.11 -47.29 -5.87
N ASP A 88 72.31 -47.17 -5.31
CA ASP A 88 73.49 -46.51 -5.86
C ASP A 88 74.15 -47.28 -7.04
N GLN A 89 73.74 -48.51 -7.32
CA GLN A 89 74.35 -49.36 -8.34
C GLN A 89 73.37 -49.77 -9.43
N PHE A 90 73.78 -49.70 -10.70
CA PHE A 90 72.98 -50.21 -11.83
C PHE A 90 73.43 -51.61 -12.23
N VAL A 91 72.49 -52.57 -12.20
CA VAL A 91 72.73 -53.98 -12.51
C VAL A 91 72.11 -54.39 -13.83
N ARG A 92 72.80 -55.29 -14.55
CA ARG A 92 72.33 -55.88 -15.81
C ARG A 92 71.13 -56.78 -15.55
N ILE A 93 70.10 -56.63 -16.36
CA ILE A 93 68.90 -57.47 -16.31
C ILE A 93 68.51 -57.96 -17.70
N CYS A 94 67.83 -59.10 -17.75
CA CYS A 94 67.26 -59.61 -19.00
C CYS A 94 65.96 -58.91 -19.37
N ASP A 95 65.60 -58.91 -20.65
CA ASP A 95 64.39 -58.26 -21.16
C ASP A 95 63.11 -58.76 -20.46
N ARG A 96 63.07 -60.05 -20.10
CA ARG A 96 61.94 -60.64 -19.36
C ARG A 96 61.79 -60.04 -17.96
N CYS A 97 62.91 -59.86 -17.24
CA CYS A 97 62.92 -59.21 -15.94
C CYS A 97 62.62 -57.71 -16.05
N ASP A 98 63.08 -57.05 -17.12
CA ASP A 98 62.80 -55.63 -17.38
C ASP A 98 61.31 -55.38 -17.60
N MET A 99 60.67 -56.20 -18.45
CA MET A 99 59.23 -56.11 -18.71
C MET A 99 58.40 -56.36 -17.45
N LEU A 100 58.80 -57.35 -16.63
CA LEU A 100 58.08 -57.66 -15.39
C LEU A 100 58.27 -56.56 -14.34
N TYR A 101 59.48 -55.99 -14.23
CA TYR A 101 59.76 -54.82 -13.39
C TYR A 101 58.89 -53.63 -13.78
N LEU A 102 58.86 -53.27 -15.07
CA LEU A 102 58.02 -52.17 -15.58
C LEU A 102 56.53 -52.44 -15.35
N ARG A 103 56.06 -53.66 -15.59
CA ARG A 103 54.65 -54.04 -15.36
C ARG A 103 54.25 -53.85 -13.90
N ILE A 104 55.06 -54.31 -12.95
CA ILE A 104 54.73 -54.17 -11.52
C ILE A 104 54.75 -52.70 -11.11
N LEU A 105 55.72 -51.92 -11.59
CA LEU A 105 55.80 -50.48 -11.32
C LEU A 105 54.54 -49.75 -11.83
N LEU A 106 54.15 -49.98 -13.08
CA LEU A 106 53.01 -49.32 -13.72
C LEU A 106 51.67 -49.74 -13.10
N VAL A 107 51.46 -51.06 -12.90
CA VAL A 107 50.22 -51.57 -12.31
C VAL A 107 50.08 -51.16 -10.84
N GLY A 108 51.19 -51.13 -10.10
CA GLY A 108 51.19 -50.69 -8.70
C GLY A 108 50.83 -49.21 -8.53
N ASP A 109 51.37 -48.35 -9.40
CA ASP A 109 51.03 -46.92 -9.45
C ASP A 109 49.56 -46.73 -9.86
N GLN A 110 49.13 -47.41 -10.93
CA GLN A 110 47.74 -47.36 -11.39
C GLN A 110 46.74 -47.80 -10.32
N ASN A 111 46.99 -48.91 -9.62
CA ASN A 111 46.11 -49.38 -8.55
C ASN A 111 46.03 -48.40 -7.37
N SER A 112 47.16 -47.77 -7.03
CA SER A 112 47.22 -46.76 -5.96
C SER A 112 46.42 -45.51 -6.35
N GLN A 113 46.59 -45.03 -7.58
CA GLN A 113 45.83 -43.91 -8.12
C GLN A 113 44.33 -44.23 -8.21
N GLN A 114 43.97 -45.42 -8.70
CA GLN A 114 42.57 -45.87 -8.74
C GLN A 114 41.93 -45.92 -7.35
N LYS A 115 42.67 -46.38 -6.33
CA LYS A 115 42.16 -46.39 -4.96
C LYS A 115 41.92 -44.98 -4.42
N LEU A 116 42.81 -44.04 -4.74
CA LEU A 116 42.65 -42.64 -4.35
C LEU A 116 41.43 -42.01 -5.03
N VAL A 117 41.31 -42.16 -6.34
CA VAL A 117 40.18 -41.63 -7.12
C VAL A 117 38.85 -42.23 -6.64
N LYS A 118 38.80 -43.53 -6.38
CA LYS A 118 37.59 -44.17 -5.82
C LYS A 118 37.19 -43.59 -4.48
N LYS A 119 38.15 -43.30 -3.61
CA LYS A 119 37.87 -42.65 -2.32
C LYS A 119 37.32 -41.24 -2.53
N GLN A 120 37.94 -40.46 -3.42
CA GLN A 120 37.47 -39.10 -3.73
C GLN A 120 36.02 -39.11 -4.27
N ILE A 121 35.71 -40.02 -5.20
CA ILE A 121 34.33 -40.18 -5.71
C ILE A 121 33.36 -40.51 -4.57
N GLN A 122 33.73 -41.42 -3.66
CA GLN A 122 32.87 -41.75 -2.53
C GLN A 122 32.65 -40.54 -1.61
N ASP A 123 33.70 -39.81 -1.27
CA ASP A 123 33.63 -38.62 -0.41
C ASP A 123 32.73 -37.53 -1.07
N GLU A 124 32.86 -37.32 -2.39
CA GLU A 124 32.02 -36.41 -3.18
C GLU A 124 30.55 -36.87 -3.27
N GLU A 125 30.29 -38.17 -3.43
CA GLU A 125 28.94 -38.74 -3.44
C GLU A 125 28.23 -38.52 -2.10
N GLU A 126 28.93 -38.70 -0.98
CA GLU A 126 28.40 -38.45 0.36
C GLU A 126 28.08 -36.96 0.57
N GLU A 127 28.92 -36.06 0.06
CA GLU A 127 28.65 -34.62 0.11
C GLU A 127 27.43 -34.24 -0.74
N LEU A 128 27.34 -34.76 -1.96
CA LEU A 128 26.20 -34.53 -2.84
C LEU A 128 24.88 -35.02 -2.21
N GLN A 129 24.90 -36.15 -1.50
CA GLN A 129 23.73 -36.64 -0.77
C GLN A 129 23.31 -35.68 0.36
N LYS A 130 24.27 -35.13 1.11
CA LYS A 130 23.98 -34.12 2.14
C LYS A 130 23.36 -32.86 1.53
N GLN A 131 23.91 -32.37 0.43
CA GLN A 131 23.37 -31.19 -0.27
C GLN A 131 21.96 -31.45 -0.81
N LYS A 132 21.70 -32.63 -1.40
CA LYS A 132 20.35 -33.02 -1.85
C LYS A 132 19.33 -33.05 -0.72
N LYS A 133 19.71 -33.55 0.47
CA LYS A 133 18.84 -33.55 1.65
C LYS A 133 18.51 -32.13 2.10
N GLN A 134 19.52 -31.25 2.19
CA GLN A 134 19.32 -29.84 2.54
C GLN A 134 18.41 -29.12 1.52
N LEU A 135 18.61 -29.38 0.23
CA LEU A 135 17.78 -28.81 -0.83
C LEU A 135 16.32 -29.25 -0.68
N LEU A 136 16.07 -30.52 -0.38
CA LEU A 136 14.72 -31.03 -0.16
C LEU A 136 14.06 -30.38 1.06
N GLU A 137 14.78 -30.26 2.18
CA GLU A 137 14.28 -29.55 3.37
C GLU A 137 13.88 -28.11 3.02
N LYS A 138 14.73 -27.38 2.30
CA LYS A 138 14.44 -26.01 1.83
C LYS A 138 13.25 -25.93 0.89
N GLN A 139 13.08 -26.90 -0.01
CA GLN A 139 11.89 -26.99 -0.87
C GLN A 139 10.61 -27.20 -0.08
N THR A 140 10.64 -28.02 0.98
CA THR A 140 9.47 -28.21 1.85
C THR A 140 9.13 -26.97 2.67
N GLU A 141 10.13 -26.24 3.17
CA GLU A 141 9.95 -24.95 3.84
C GLU A 141 9.32 -23.92 2.90
N LEU A 142 9.83 -23.82 1.67
CA LEU A 142 9.29 -22.93 0.64
C LEU A 142 7.82 -23.24 0.34
N SER A 143 7.47 -24.53 0.23
CA SER A 143 6.08 -24.94 0.00
C SER A 143 5.14 -24.55 1.15
N LYS A 144 5.61 -24.62 2.41
CA LYS A 144 4.82 -24.16 3.57
C LYS A 144 4.57 -22.65 3.52
N VAL A 145 5.63 -21.87 3.27
CA VAL A 145 5.54 -20.41 3.16
C VAL A 145 4.61 -20.00 2.01
N GLN A 146 4.68 -20.68 0.86
CA GLN A 146 3.77 -20.43 -0.26
C GLN A 146 2.31 -20.67 0.11
N LYS A 147 2.00 -21.76 0.83
CA LYS A 147 0.64 -22.04 1.29
C LYS A 147 0.14 -20.96 2.25
N GLU A 148 0.97 -20.57 3.22
CA GLU A 148 0.62 -19.51 4.16
C GLU A 148 0.37 -18.17 3.44
N TYR A 149 1.23 -17.82 2.47
CA TYR A 149 1.04 -16.64 1.64
C TYR A 149 -0.29 -16.69 0.87
N THR A 150 -0.66 -17.84 0.29
CA THR A 150 -1.94 -17.95 -0.43
C THR A 150 -3.17 -17.80 0.47
N ILE A 151 -3.11 -18.31 1.71
CA ILE A 151 -4.18 -18.16 2.70
C ILE A 151 -4.31 -16.69 3.09
N ASN A 152 -3.18 -16.06 3.48
CA ASN A 152 -3.17 -14.65 3.88
C ASN A 152 -3.64 -13.73 2.76
N LYS A 153 -3.27 -14.01 1.51
CA LYS A 153 -3.75 -13.26 0.35
C LYS A 153 -5.27 -13.34 0.22
N ARG A 154 -5.83 -14.56 0.29
CA ARG A 154 -7.29 -14.76 0.22
C ARG A 154 -8.03 -14.02 1.34
N ASP A 155 -7.53 -14.08 2.56
CA ASP A 155 -8.14 -13.40 3.70
C ASP A 155 -8.08 -11.86 3.57
N LEU A 156 -7.08 -11.32 2.85
CA LEU A 156 -7.01 -9.91 2.50
C LEU A 156 -7.98 -9.55 1.37
N ASP A 157 -8.09 -10.39 0.35
CA ASP A 157 -9.04 -10.21 -0.76
C ASP A 157 -10.50 -10.19 -0.21
N GLU A 158 -10.85 -11.10 0.70
CA GLU A 158 -12.17 -11.10 1.37
C GLU A 158 -12.45 -9.79 2.14
N LYS A 159 -11.44 -9.23 2.82
CA LYS A 159 -11.58 -7.94 3.51
C LYS A 159 -11.74 -6.77 2.55
N ILE A 160 -11.09 -6.82 1.38
CA ILE A 160 -11.23 -5.80 0.34
C ILE A 160 -12.66 -5.83 -0.20
N ASP A 161 -13.20 -7.01 -0.49
CA ASP A 161 -14.58 -7.16 -0.97
C ASP A 161 -15.59 -6.64 0.06
N ASP A 162 -15.43 -6.97 1.34
CA ASP A 162 -16.26 -6.46 2.43
C ASP A 162 -16.23 -4.92 2.53
N LEU A 163 -15.06 -4.32 2.33
CA LEU A 163 -14.90 -2.87 2.34
C LEU A 163 -15.54 -2.23 1.10
N GLN A 164 -15.44 -2.87 -0.06
CA GLN A 164 -16.07 -2.40 -1.29
C GLN A 164 -17.59 -2.37 -1.16
N VAL A 165 -18.19 -3.44 -0.61
CA VAL A 165 -19.64 -3.48 -0.32
C VAL A 165 -20.07 -2.35 0.61
N LYS A 166 -19.25 -2.00 1.61
CA LYS A 166 -19.54 -0.87 2.51
C LYS A 166 -19.44 0.48 1.81
N ILE A 167 -18.47 0.65 0.91
CA ILE A 167 -18.33 1.86 0.08
C ILE A 167 -19.57 2.02 -0.78
N ASP A 168 -19.99 0.97 -1.48
CA ASP A 168 -21.15 1.02 -2.39
C ASP A 168 -22.44 1.39 -1.64
N ARG A 169 -22.69 0.78 -0.46
CA ARG A 169 -23.84 1.14 0.40
C ARG A 169 -23.82 2.58 0.86
N ASN A 170 -22.63 3.12 1.15
CA ASN A 170 -22.51 4.52 1.55
C ASN A 170 -22.70 5.46 0.36
N GLN A 171 -22.25 5.06 -0.83
CA GLN A 171 -22.49 5.80 -2.07
C GLN A 171 -23.99 5.92 -2.37
N GLU A 172 -24.75 4.82 -2.25
CA GLU A 172 -26.21 4.86 -2.40
C GLU A 172 -26.88 5.80 -1.40
N LYS A 173 -26.38 5.88 -0.16
CA LYS A 173 -26.90 6.84 0.84
C LYS A 173 -26.59 8.27 0.44
N ILE A 174 -25.37 8.54 -0.03
CA ILE A 174 -24.97 9.86 -0.53
C ILE A 174 -25.91 10.28 -1.67
N ASP A 175 -26.19 9.40 -2.62
CA ASP A 175 -27.08 9.69 -3.75
C ASP A 175 -28.51 10.00 -3.28
N LYS A 176 -29.02 9.26 -2.28
CA LYS A 176 -30.31 9.56 -1.65
C LYS A 176 -30.34 10.93 -1.00
N TYR A 177 -29.30 11.31 -0.26
CA TYR A 177 -29.20 12.63 0.37
C TYR A 177 -29.06 13.75 -0.67
N LEU A 178 -28.30 13.53 -1.74
CA LEU A 178 -28.19 14.48 -2.85
C LEU A 178 -29.55 14.73 -3.51
N ASN A 179 -30.33 13.69 -3.75
CA ASN A 179 -31.68 13.82 -4.29
C ASN A 179 -32.61 14.62 -3.35
N GLN A 180 -32.55 14.36 -2.04
CA GLN A 180 -33.33 15.14 -1.06
C GLN A 180 -32.93 16.63 -1.05
N VAL A 181 -31.63 16.93 -1.09
CA VAL A 181 -31.13 18.31 -1.16
C VAL A 181 -31.60 19.00 -2.44
N ASN A 182 -31.59 18.29 -3.57
CA ASN A 182 -32.08 18.82 -4.84
C ASN A 182 -33.57 19.15 -4.81
N ASN A 183 -34.38 18.28 -4.20
CA ASN A 183 -35.82 18.53 -4.02
C ASN A 183 -36.07 19.76 -3.15
N ILE A 184 -35.41 19.86 -2.00
CA ILE A 184 -35.52 21.03 -1.10
C ILE A 184 -35.09 22.32 -1.82
N ASN A 185 -34.04 22.26 -2.64
CA ASN A 185 -33.62 23.41 -3.44
C ASN A 185 -34.61 23.74 -4.57
N GLY A 186 -35.36 22.76 -5.07
CA GLY A 186 -36.52 22.96 -5.95
C GLY A 186 -37.61 23.75 -5.24
N ASP A 187 -38.11 23.22 -4.11
CA ASP A 187 -39.15 23.84 -3.30
C ASP A 187 -38.77 25.27 -2.87
N ARG A 188 -37.50 25.46 -2.48
CA ARG A 188 -36.97 26.77 -2.12
C ARG A 188 -37.07 27.76 -3.28
N ARG A 189 -36.77 27.34 -4.51
CA ARG A 189 -36.89 28.21 -5.70
C ARG A 189 -38.34 28.59 -5.98
N GLU A 190 -39.28 27.65 -5.84
CA GLU A 190 -40.71 27.93 -5.99
C GLU A 190 -41.22 28.92 -4.93
N LEU A 191 -40.81 28.72 -3.67
CA LEU A 191 -41.14 29.65 -2.58
C LEU A 191 -40.58 31.05 -2.84
N PHE A 192 -39.34 31.16 -3.32
CA PHE A 192 -38.77 32.46 -3.69
C PHE A 192 -39.55 33.16 -4.82
N GLN A 193 -40.03 32.42 -5.83
CA GLN A 193 -40.87 32.98 -6.88
C GLN A 193 -42.20 33.50 -6.31
N LYS A 194 -42.87 32.73 -5.45
CA LYS A 194 -44.11 33.14 -4.79
C LYS A 194 -43.94 34.38 -3.91
N ILE A 195 -42.83 34.46 -3.15
CA ILE A 195 -42.50 35.64 -2.35
C ILE A 195 -42.40 36.87 -3.27
N LYS A 196 -41.66 36.75 -4.37
CA LYS A 196 -41.52 37.84 -5.33
C LYS A 196 -42.86 38.30 -5.92
N GLU A 197 -43.72 37.36 -6.33
CA GLU A 197 -45.08 37.68 -6.83
C GLU A 197 -45.95 38.38 -5.77
N LEU A 198 -45.84 37.98 -4.50
CA LEU A 198 -46.57 38.61 -3.39
C LEU A 198 -46.04 40.02 -3.11
N GLU A 199 -44.73 40.23 -3.17
CA GLU A 199 -44.12 41.55 -3.05
C GLU A 199 -44.61 42.51 -4.15
N GLU A 200 -44.66 42.06 -5.41
CA GLU A 200 -45.18 42.84 -6.54
C GLU A 200 -46.67 43.20 -6.36
N LYS A 201 -47.49 42.27 -5.87
CA LYS A 201 -48.90 42.55 -5.53
C LYS A 201 -49.02 43.53 -4.37
N GLN A 202 -48.18 43.40 -3.34
CA GLN A 202 -48.17 44.29 -2.20
C GLN A 202 -47.84 45.73 -2.62
N THR A 203 -46.86 45.92 -3.51
CA THR A 203 -46.55 47.24 -4.05
C THR A 203 -47.72 47.81 -4.86
N GLU A 204 -48.38 47.00 -5.68
CA GLU A 204 -49.58 47.43 -6.43
C GLU A 204 -50.72 47.87 -5.49
N TYR A 205 -50.96 47.14 -4.40
CA TYR A 205 -51.98 47.52 -3.40
C TYR A 205 -51.60 48.81 -2.68
N LEU A 206 -50.34 49.00 -2.31
CA LEU A 206 -49.85 50.24 -1.69
C LEU A 206 -50.03 51.44 -2.62
N ASP A 207 -49.74 51.28 -3.90
CA ASP A 207 -49.95 52.35 -4.90
C ASP A 207 -51.42 52.72 -5.03
N LYS A 208 -52.33 51.73 -5.04
CA LYS A 208 -53.79 51.97 -5.03
C LYS A 208 -54.25 52.72 -3.78
N ILE A 209 -53.79 52.32 -2.60
CA ILE A 209 -54.10 53.00 -1.34
C ILE A 209 -53.61 54.45 -1.37
N ASN A 210 -52.38 54.67 -1.84
CA ASN A 210 -51.81 56.01 -1.96
C ASN A 210 -52.60 56.90 -2.93
N ALA A 211 -53.05 56.34 -4.07
CA ALA A 211 -53.91 57.05 -5.00
C ALA A 211 -55.27 57.44 -4.38
N GLN A 212 -55.90 56.54 -3.62
CA GLN A 212 -57.14 56.83 -2.90
C GLN A 212 -56.95 57.89 -1.80
N LEU A 213 -55.84 57.84 -1.06
CA LEU A 213 -55.51 58.85 -0.05
C LEU A 213 -55.31 60.23 -0.69
N PHE A 214 -54.68 60.28 -1.87
CA PHE A 214 -54.53 61.49 -2.65
C PHE A 214 -55.88 62.07 -3.07
N GLU A 215 -56.77 61.25 -3.66
CA GLU A 215 -58.12 61.65 -4.04
C GLU A 215 -58.94 62.17 -2.85
N LYS A 216 -58.88 61.47 -1.71
CA LYS A 216 -59.51 61.92 -0.47
C LYS A 216 -58.99 63.29 -0.01
N SER A 217 -57.68 63.53 -0.15
CA SER A 217 -57.08 64.82 0.22
C SER A 217 -57.59 65.97 -0.66
N GLU A 218 -57.86 65.71 -1.94
CA GLU A 218 -58.48 66.68 -2.86
C GLU A 218 -59.94 66.96 -2.49
N LEU A 219 -60.70 65.91 -2.14
CA LEU A 219 -62.07 66.08 -1.64
C LEU A 219 -62.10 66.94 -0.37
N THR A 220 -61.19 66.72 0.57
CA THR A 220 -61.09 67.55 1.79
C THR A 220 -60.78 69.02 1.48
N LYS A 221 -59.99 69.31 0.44
CA LYS A 221 -59.77 70.70 -0.02
C LYS A 221 -61.06 71.30 -0.58
N GLN A 222 -61.83 70.53 -1.34
CA GLN A 222 -63.13 70.96 -1.87
C GLN A 222 -64.15 71.21 -0.75
N GLU A 223 -64.24 70.32 0.25
CA GLU A 223 -65.10 70.49 1.42
C GLU A 223 -64.81 71.82 2.14
N ARG A 224 -63.54 72.13 2.43
CA ARG A 224 -63.15 73.42 3.05
C ARG A 224 -63.54 74.63 2.22
N LEU A 225 -63.47 74.54 0.89
CA LEU A 225 -63.89 75.62 0.00
C LEU A 225 -65.42 75.81 0.07
N LEU A 226 -66.16 74.71 0.12
CA LEU A 226 -67.61 74.69 0.23
C LEU A 226 -68.07 75.26 1.58
N ASP A 227 -67.41 74.88 2.68
CA ASP A 227 -67.65 75.43 4.02
C ASP A 227 -67.44 76.95 4.05
N SER A 228 -66.35 77.43 3.44
CA SER A 228 -66.09 78.87 3.31
C SER A 228 -67.15 79.60 2.47
N GLN A 229 -67.69 78.95 1.43
CA GLN A 229 -68.79 79.51 0.64
C GLN A 229 -70.10 79.53 1.43
N GLN A 230 -70.40 78.47 2.17
CA GLN A 230 -71.57 78.40 3.04
C GLN A 230 -71.52 79.51 4.09
N GLU A 231 -70.38 79.70 4.76
CA GLU A 231 -70.16 80.76 5.76
C GLU A 231 -70.52 82.13 5.19
N LYS A 232 -69.95 82.47 4.01
CA LYS A 232 -70.28 83.72 3.29
C LYS A 232 -71.77 83.86 2.96
N LEU A 233 -72.43 82.75 2.59
CA LEU A 233 -73.85 82.74 2.27
C LEU A 233 -74.70 82.98 3.53
N THR A 234 -74.35 82.35 4.66
CA THR A 234 -74.99 82.60 5.97
C THR A 234 -74.82 84.04 6.41
N ASP A 235 -73.63 84.62 6.27
CA ASP A 235 -73.39 86.03 6.57
C ASP A 235 -74.24 86.95 5.69
N TYR A 236 -74.33 86.64 4.40
CA TYR A 236 -75.18 87.38 3.47
C TYR A 236 -76.66 87.29 3.87
N LEU A 237 -77.16 86.10 4.20
CA LEU A 237 -78.53 85.90 4.65
C LEU A 237 -78.79 86.62 5.98
N ALA A 238 -77.86 86.58 6.93
CA ALA A 238 -77.94 87.32 8.18
C ALA A 238 -78.00 88.83 7.94
N GLN A 239 -77.22 89.36 6.99
CA GLN A 239 -77.30 90.76 6.56
C GLN A 239 -78.64 91.11 5.89
N GLN A 240 -79.19 90.23 5.05
CA GLN A 240 -80.50 90.47 4.44
C GLN A 240 -81.63 90.41 5.47
N ASN A 241 -81.57 89.44 6.39
CA ASN A 241 -82.51 89.34 7.49
C ASN A 241 -82.42 90.54 8.42
N SER A 242 -81.23 91.08 8.70
CA SER A 242 -81.08 92.32 9.47
C SER A 242 -81.65 93.54 8.73
N LYS A 243 -81.55 93.61 7.40
CA LYS A 243 -82.25 94.62 6.58
C LYS A 243 -83.77 94.44 6.64
N ILE A 244 -84.28 93.22 6.63
CA ILE A 244 -85.72 92.92 6.75
C ILE A 244 -86.24 93.26 8.16
N THR A 245 -85.53 92.89 9.23
CA THR A 245 -85.89 93.26 10.60
C THR A 245 -85.80 94.77 10.81
N ASN A 246 -84.82 95.47 10.24
CA ASN A 246 -84.78 96.94 10.24
C ASN A 246 -85.93 97.58 9.44
N LYS A 247 -86.38 96.96 8.34
CA LYS A 247 -87.61 97.37 7.62
C LYS A 247 -88.87 97.08 8.43
N ASN A 248 -88.91 95.97 9.19
CA ASN A 248 -90.03 95.62 10.06
C ASN A 248 -90.04 96.44 11.37
N LEU A 249 -88.89 96.91 11.86
CA LEU A 249 -88.76 97.87 12.96
C LEU A 249 -89.21 99.29 12.53
N LYS A 250 -89.03 99.66 11.26
CA LYS A 250 -89.66 100.87 10.68
C LYS A 250 -91.17 100.72 10.43
N LYS A 251 -91.72 99.50 10.43
CA LYS A 251 -93.15 99.22 10.27
C LYS A 251 -93.88 98.90 11.59
N LYS A 252 -93.15 98.53 12.65
CA LYS A 252 -93.67 98.27 14.00
C LYS A 252 -93.28 99.37 14.99
N ASN A 253 -93.67 100.59 14.62
CA ASN A 253 -94.12 101.61 15.58
C ASN A 253 -95.65 101.54 15.79
N LEU A 254 -96.30 100.45 15.34
CA LEU A 254 -97.67 100.08 15.63
C LEU A 254 -97.67 98.61 16.06
N ASP A 255 -98.43 98.35 17.12
CA ASP A 255 -98.93 97.04 17.56
C ASP A 255 -97.97 96.22 18.42
N SER A 256 -97.87 96.75 19.64
CA SER A 256 -97.90 95.98 20.86
C SER A 256 -99.11 95.03 20.94
N VAL A 257 -98.95 94.03 21.83
CA VAL A 257 -99.99 93.26 22.53
C VAL A 257 -100.62 92.09 21.77
N LEU A 258 -100.40 90.88 22.32
CA LEU A 258 -101.37 89.79 22.60
C LEU A 258 -100.83 88.40 22.22
N LEU A 259 -100.32 87.63 23.20
CA LEU A 259 -101.04 86.49 23.79
C LEU A 259 -100.13 85.56 24.60
N ARG A 260 -100.67 85.21 25.77
CA ARG A 260 -100.22 84.18 26.72
C ARG A 260 -100.65 82.78 26.26
N GLY A 261 -99.91 81.76 26.71
CA GLY A 261 -100.40 80.37 26.84
C GLY A 261 -99.28 79.36 26.55
N LYS A 262 -98.61 78.80 27.56
CA LYS A 262 -98.94 77.51 28.24
C LYS A 262 -98.86 76.28 27.31
N ASN A 263 -97.85 75.42 27.48
CA ASN A 263 -98.02 74.09 28.09
C ASN A 263 -96.74 73.23 28.04
N ASP A 264 -96.69 72.36 29.04
CA ASP A 264 -95.67 71.37 29.40
C ASP A 264 -95.55 70.17 28.43
N SER A 265 -94.37 69.53 28.45
CA SER A 265 -94.15 68.07 28.56
C SER A 265 -92.65 67.81 28.38
N GLN A 266 -91.89 67.52 29.44
CA GLN A 266 -91.60 66.16 29.90
C GLN A 266 -91.37 65.14 28.76
N PHE A 267 -90.11 64.81 28.49
CA PHE A 267 -89.70 63.41 28.37
C PHE A 267 -88.23 63.23 28.76
N ARG A 268 -87.99 62.07 29.37
CA ARG A 268 -86.86 61.63 30.18
C ARG A 268 -86.13 60.50 29.42
N GLU A 269 -84.94 60.17 29.93
CA GLU A 269 -84.23 58.88 29.77
C GLU A 269 -83.59 58.63 28.39
N SER A 270 -82.38 58.05 28.29
CA SER A 270 -81.69 57.17 29.22
C SER A 270 -80.16 57.21 29.06
N ASP A 271 -79.52 56.86 30.17
CA ASP A 271 -78.15 56.35 30.30
C ASP A 271 -77.75 55.33 29.22
N TYR A 272 -76.44 55.22 28.92
CA TYR A 272 -75.64 54.01 29.18
C TYR A 272 -74.18 54.14 28.72
N ASN A 273 -73.28 53.82 29.65
CA ASN A 273 -71.92 53.27 29.50
C ASN A 273 -70.75 54.15 29.05
N VAL A 274 -70.08 54.67 30.08
CA VAL A 274 -68.69 54.32 30.42
C VAL A 274 -68.23 52.98 29.81
N PHE A 275 -67.22 53.03 28.96
CA PHE A 275 -66.21 51.98 28.89
C PHE A 275 -64.84 52.65 28.80
N GLN A 276 -64.12 52.62 29.92
CA GLN A 276 -62.68 52.70 29.94
C GLN A 276 -62.17 51.37 29.37
N GLU A 277 -61.45 51.39 28.25
CA GLU A 277 -60.46 50.36 27.97
C GLU A 277 -59.08 51.01 27.89
N THR A 278 -58.23 50.43 28.71
CA THR A 278 -56.81 50.64 28.96
C THR A 278 -55.94 50.80 27.70
N PRO A 279 -54.84 51.57 27.76
CA PRO A 279 -53.71 51.38 26.86
C PRO A 279 -52.96 50.12 27.31
N ASN A 280 -53.31 48.97 26.74
CA ASN A 280 -52.53 47.75 26.93
C ASN A 280 -51.57 47.53 25.75
N THR A 281 -50.31 47.81 26.08
CA THR A 281 -49.09 47.09 25.69
C THR A 281 -48.57 47.17 24.24
N PRO A 282 -47.28 47.51 24.08
CA PRO A 282 -46.52 47.24 22.85
C PRO A 282 -46.38 45.73 22.66
N ILE A 283 -46.68 45.24 21.46
CA ILE A 283 -46.21 43.94 21.00
C ILE A 283 -44.72 44.10 20.65
N ASP A 284 -43.87 44.10 21.68
CA ASP A 284 -42.49 43.63 21.57
C ASP A 284 -42.51 42.12 21.80
N GLN A 285 -43.00 41.38 20.80
CA GLN A 285 -42.76 39.94 20.74
C GLN A 285 -41.42 39.70 20.04
N TYR A 286 -40.40 39.52 20.88
CA TYR A 286 -39.41 38.45 20.73
C TYR A 286 -38.79 38.31 19.33
N ILE A 287 -37.77 39.12 19.06
CA ILE A 287 -36.62 38.63 18.29
C ILE A 287 -35.76 37.82 19.29
N ASN A 288 -36.15 36.57 19.51
CA ASN A 288 -35.22 35.58 20.07
C ASN A 288 -34.29 35.22 18.92
N PHE A 289 -33.11 35.85 18.86
CA PHE A 289 -31.96 35.30 18.17
C PHE A 289 -31.59 34.00 18.90
N GLN A 290 -32.28 32.91 18.53
CA GLN A 290 -31.79 31.56 18.73
C GLN A 290 -30.43 31.48 18.05
N ASN A 291 -29.41 31.62 18.89
CA ASN A 291 -28.09 31.06 18.76
C ASN A 291 -28.04 29.96 17.69
N ILE A 292 -27.59 30.32 16.49
CA ILE A 292 -26.95 29.36 15.60
C ILE A 292 -25.63 29.01 16.29
N LYS A 293 -25.71 28.11 17.27
CA LYS A 293 -24.58 27.29 17.66
C LYS A 293 -24.21 26.53 16.40
N ARG A 294 -23.18 27.01 15.72
CA ARG A 294 -22.38 26.20 14.82
C ARG A 294 -21.98 24.97 15.62
N SER A 295 -22.67 23.85 15.41
CA SER A 295 -22.12 22.54 15.72
C SER A 295 -21.00 22.33 14.71
N SER A 296 -19.85 22.94 14.99
CA SER A 296 -18.58 22.42 14.53
C SER A 296 -18.42 21.06 15.19
N THR A 297 -18.99 20.04 14.56
CA THR A 297 -18.57 18.66 14.75
C THR A 297 -17.16 18.61 14.19
N SER A 298 -16.20 19.01 15.03
CA SER A 298 -14.81 18.64 14.87
C SER A 298 -14.78 17.13 14.83
N MET A 299 -14.58 16.57 13.63
CA MET A 299 -14.08 15.22 13.49
C MET A 299 -12.74 15.18 14.24
N GLU A 300 -12.78 14.69 15.47
CA GLU A 300 -11.61 14.13 16.13
C GLU A 300 -11.13 12.98 15.26
N ILE A 301 -10.17 13.28 14.38
CA ILE A 301 -9.33 12.29 13.74
C ILE A 301 -8.52 11.68 14.88
N GLN A 302 -8.99 10.54 15.38
CA GLN A 302 -8.20 9.65 16.21
C GLN A 302 -7.00 9.19 15.36
N LYS A 303 -5.89 9.92 15.48
CA LYS A 303 -4.58 9.46 15.02
C LYS A 303 -4.18 8.30 15.92
N THR A 304 -4.54 7.08 15.52
CA THR A 304 -3.93 5.87 16.07
C THR A 304 -2.50 5.82 15.56
N ASN A 305 -1.58 6.43 16.30
CA ASN A 305 -0.16 6.19 16.16
C ASN A 305 0.13 4.75 16.62
N LYS A 306 -0.01 3.79 15.70
CA LYS A 306 0.61 2.48 15.85
C LYS A 306 2.10 2.63 15.54
N THR A 307 2.87 2.68 16.60
CA THR A 307 4.33 2.55 16.61
C THR A 307 4.72 1.18 16.06
N GLY A 308 5.05 1.13 14.76
CA GLY A 308 5.75 0.02 14.16
C GLY A 308 7.19 0.00 14.65
N LYS A 309 7.46 -0.80 15.69
CA LYS A 309 8.82 -1.23 16.03
C LYS A 309 9.37 -2.06 14.87
N TYR A 310 10.23 -1.46 14.06
CA TYR A 310 11.15 -2.21 13.22
C TYR A 310 12.34 -2.63 14.08
N ASN A 311 12.37 -3.91 14.48
CA ASN A 311 13.61 -4.56 14.87
C ASN A 311 14.35 -4.92 13.57
N LYS A 312 15.57 -4.40 13.43
CA LYS A 312 16.63 -4.99 12.61
C LYS A 312 17.62 -5.67 13.53
#